data_AF-A0A5B0Q8A3-F1
#
_entry.id   AF-A0A5B0Q8A3-F1
#
_cell.length_a   1.000
_cell.length_b   1.000
_cell.length_c   1.000
_cell.angle_alpha   90.00
_cell.angle_beta   90.00
_cell.angle_gamma   90.00
#
_symmetry.space_group_name_H-M   'P 1'
#
loop_
_entity.id
_entity.type
_entity.pdbx_description
1 polymer ?
#
loop_
_entity_poly.entity_id
_entity_poly.type
_entity_poly.pdbx_seq_one_letter_code
_entity_poly.pdbx_strand_id
1 'polypeptide(L)'
;MLFEEVKELFTNHNILFQDHKLRRQSEPLSFFQAICHAVSGSTRKERFKTDAAKNYVLKTLDFLLENGLINEEMIREIFHEEKAVKQFVLHDFTSISSKAEFRILKHCNKLTEHWYWPYLNKFYQVLGQEEKDIMDLTFYEGRFSSKGEYELKLNYIFVGDPHSFPLGKHFHQLKNLDKSNHLNSHGTRNNHSGHLQSSDYEGSEKEMEEIIKQLIYEGCRNIHFVNTGEYETYLADAVNLFSFMENKMYPGIIQKLLNIPEFLNIMHKYLGLSEKYENPEELFQLIKCWSQIRTSQEMASHYEKMSRSNKIELKNVSWKKDIYDGYLNQISQALHQSSEIYDSISKRKNEVLSSIKCPLKDIYENAPRVLTKMKNVHFPESK
;
A
#
# COMPACT_ATOMS: atom_id res chain seq x y z
N MET A 1 5.23 10.17 -31.24
CA MET A 1 4.50 9.07 -31.92
C MET A 1 4.64 7.79 -31.10
N LEU A 2 5.83 7.20 -30.99
CA LEU A 2 6.06 5.98 -30.18
C LEU A 2 5.65 6.12 -28.70
N PHE A 3 6.05 7.21 -28.03
CA PHE A 3 5.69 7.43 -26.62
C PHE A 3 4.17 7.58 -26.41
N GLU A 4 3.48 8.32 -27.27
CA GLU A 4 2.02 8.48 -27.18
C GLU A 4 1.30 7.14 -27.32
N GLU A 5 1.73 6.29 -28.24
CA GLU A 5 1.18 4.94 -28.40
C GLU A 5 1.40 4.07 -27.15
N VAL A 6 2.59 4.18 -26.54
CA VAL A 6 2.92 3.49 -25.28
C VAL A 6 2.08 4.03 -24.13
N LYS A 7 1.95 5.35 -24.01
CA LYS A 7 1.12 5.99 -22.99
C LYS A 7 -0.33 5.54 -23.14
N GLU A 8 -0.87 5.59 -24.36
CA GLU A 8 -2.23 5.15 -24.70
C GLU A 8 -2.47 3.66 -24.37
N LEU A 9 -1.45 2.82 -24.53
CA LEU A 9 -1.48 1.40 -24.15
C LEU A 9 -1.84 1.22 -22.67
N PHE A 10 -1.22 2.02 -21.79
CA PHE A 10 -1.43 1.93 -20.35
C PHE A 10 -2.60 2.78 -19.85
N THR A 11 -2.93 3.90 -20.50
CA THR A 11 -4.00 4.79 -20.01
C THR A 11 -5.39 4.42 -20.53
N ASN A 12 -5.48 3.91 -21.77
CA ASN A 12 -6.77 3.67 -22.44
C ASN A 12 -7.12 2.18 -22.60
N HIS A 13 -6.13 1.33 -22.86
CA HIS A 13 -6.40 -0.06 -23.28
C HIS A 13 -6.53 -1.07 -22.13
N ASN A 14 -6.31 -0.63 -20.88
CA ASN A 14 -6.48 -1.43 -19.66
C ASN A 14 -5.78 -2.81 -19.76
N ILE A 15 -4.63 -2.88 -20.44
CA ILE A 15 -4.03 -4.15 -20.85
C ILE A 15 -3.62 -5.02 -19.65
N LEU A 16 -3.22 -4.38 -18.55
CA LEU A 16 -2.90 -5.10 -17.31
C LEU A 16 -4.17 -5.62 -16.59
N PHE A 17 -5.35 -5.11 -16.94
CA PHE A 17 -6.67 -5.54 -16.42
C PHE A 17 -7.44 -6.54 -17.31
N GLN A 18 -6.97 -6.87 -18.52
CA GLN A 18 -7.77 -7.62 -19.52
C GLN A 18 -8.16 -9.06 -19.14
N ASP A 19 -7.70 -9.57 -18.00
CA ASP A 19 -7.92 -10.94 -17.51
C ASP A 19 -9.41 -11.36 -17.42
N HIS A 20 -10.31 -10.42 -17.16
CA HIS A 20 -11.72 -10.75 -16.89
C HIS A 20 -12.66 -10.63 -18.10
N LYS A 21 -12.38 -9.73 -19.07
CA LYS A 21 -13.18 -9.64 -20.32
C LYS A 21 -12.88 -10.81 -21.25
N LEU A 22 -11.61 -11.21 -21.37
CA LEU A 22 -11.17 -12.29 -22.27
C LEU A 22 -11.54 -13.69 -21.79
N ARG A 23 -11.81 -13.88 -20.48
CA ARG A 23 -12.38 -15.16 -19.98
C ARG A 23 -13.80 -15.44 -20.48
N ARG A 24 -14.50 -14.46 -21.07
CA ARG A 24 -15.91 -14.58 -21.51
C ARG A 24 -16.15 -14.33 -23.00
N GLN A 25 -15.15 -13.96 -23.79
CA GLN A 25 -15.36 -13.62 -25.21
C GLN A 25 -14.87 -14.75 -26.14
N SER A 26 -15.78 -15.23 -26.98
CA SER A 26 -15.58 -16.26 -28.01
C SER A 26 -15.56 -15.69 -29.42
N GLU A 27 -15.07 -14.47 -29.61
CA GLU A 27 -15.11 -13.74 -30.88
C GLU A 27 -13.73 -13.23 -31.34
N PRO A 28 -13.55 -13.00 -32.65
CA PRO A 28 -12.25 -13.00 -33.29
C PRO A 28 -11.40 -11.78 -32.90
N LEU A 29 -10.11 -12.08 -32.84
CA LEU A 29 -9.06 -11.27 -32.26
C LEU A 29 -8.62 -10.11 -33.18
N SER A 30 -8.41 -8.93 -32.61
CA SER A 30 -7.85 -7.73 -33.25
C SER A 30 -6.37 -7.90 -33.68
N PHE A 31 -5.84 -6.95 -34.46
CA PHE A 31 -4.47 -6.96 -35.00
C PHE A 31 -3.37 -7.24 -33.95
N PHE A 32 -3.47 -6.65 -32.75
CA PHE A 32 -2.51 -6.91 -31.66
C PHE A 32 -2.65 -8.32 -31.06
N GLN A 33 -3.85 -8.88 -31.07
CA GLN A 33 -4.09 -10.25 -30.65
C GLN A 33 -3.65 -11.27 -31.73
N ALA A 34 -3.59 -10.87 -33.00
CA ALA A 34 -3.05 -11.67 -34.10
C ALA A 34 -1.50 -11.76 -34.08
N ILE A 35 -0.80 -10.69 -33.70
CA ILE A 35 0.67 -10.71 -33.50
C ILE A 35 1.05 -11.73 -32.41
N CYS A 36 0.24 -11.83 -31.35
CA CYS A 36 0.44 -12.83 -30.29
C CYS A 36 0.11 -14.27 -30.74
N HIS A 37 -0.64 -14.46 -31.83
CA HIS A 37 -1.08 -15.77 -32.31
C HIS A 37 -0.13 -16.40 -33.35
N ALA A 38 0.69 -15.59 -34.02
CA ALA A 38 1.58 -16.04 -35.10
C ALA A 38 2.80 -16.87 -34.63
N VAL A 39 3.08 -16.91 -33.32
CA VAL A 39 4.26 -17.59 -32.77
C VAL A 39 3.97 -19.01 -32.26
N SER A 40 2.70 -19.42 -32.14
CA SER A 40 2.34 -20.77 -31.69
C SER A 40 1.46 -21.48 -32.72
N GLY A 41 2.10 -22.17 -33.66
CA GLY A 41 1.42 -23.18 -34.48
C GLY A 41 0.98 -24.35 -33.61
N SER A 42 -0.21 -24.28 -33.01
CA SER A 42 -0.79 -25.40 -32.25
C SER A 42 -2.32 -25.26 -32.15
N THR A 43 -3.01 -26.30 -32.60
CA THR A 43 -4.48 -26.44 -32.70
C THR A 43 -5.12 -26.99 -31.43
N ARG A 44 -4.64 -26.60 -30.24
CA ARG A 44 -5.35 -26.83 -28.97
C ARG A 44 -5.87 -25.52 -28.42
N LYS A 45 -7.08 -25.54 -27.84
CA LYS A 45 -7.66 -24.44 -27.03
C LYS A 45 -6.79 -24.21 -25.78
N GLU A 46 -5.59 -23.69 -25.96
CA GLU A 46 -4.75 -23.19 -24.88
C GLU A 46 -5.39 -21.90 -24.37
N ARG A 47 -5.77 -21.89 -23.09
CA ARG A 47 -6.28 -20.67 -22.45
C ARG A 47 -5.18 -19.61 -22.54
N PHE A 48 -5.55 -18.42 -23.04
CA PHE A 48 -4.65 -17.29 -23.14
C PHE A 48 -3.95 -17.04 -21.79
N LYS A 49 -2.61 -17.06 -21.78
CA LYS A 49 -1.81 -16.84 -20.57
C LYS A 49 -1.70 -15.33 -20.33
N THR A 50 -2.72 -14.77 -19.71
CA THR A 50 -2.86 -13.33 -19.40
C THR A 50 -1.64 -12.80 -18.65
N ASP A 51 -1.10 -13.54 -17.69
CA ASP A 51 0.11 -13.13 -16.95
C ASP A 51 1.37 -13.05 -17.83
N ALA A 52 1.50 -13.89 -18.86
CA ALA A 52 2.61 -13.82 -19.79
C ALA A 52 2.52 -12.55 -20.66
N ALA A 53 1.32 -12.18 -21.10
CA ALA A 53 1.07 -10.97 -21.86
C ALA A 53 1.34 -9.69 -21.04
N LYS A 54 0.89 -9.66 -19.77
CA LYS A 54 1.20 -8.55 -18.84
C LYS A 54 2.70 -8.38 -18.64
N ASN A 55 3.40 -9.47 -18.33
CA ASN A 55 4.86 -9.46 -18.19
C ASN A 55 5.57 -9.02 -19.47
N TYR A 56 5.04 -9.39 -20.65
CA TYR A 56 5.61 -8.97 -21.92
C TYR A 56 5.48 -7.45 -22.13
N VAL A 57 4.29 -6.90 -21.88
CA VAL A 57 4.02 -5.46 -22.00
C VAL A 57 4.91 -4.63 -21.07
N LEU A 58 5.13 -5.10 -19.85
CA LEU A 58 6.04 -4.43 -18.90
C LEU A 58 7.52 -4.56 -19.32
N LYS A 59 7.93 -5.72 -19.84
CA LYS A 59 9.27 -5.88 -20.42
C LYS A 59 9.49 -5.02 -21.65
N THR A 60 8.43 -4.68 -22.39
CA THR A 60 8.53 -3.71 -23.48
C THR A 60 8.89 -2.32 -22.94
N LEU A 61 8.33 -1.88 -21.81
CA LEU A 61 8.75 -0.61 -21.19
C LEU A 61 10.23 -0.64 -20.79
N ASP A 62 10.68 -1.73 -20.15
CA ASP A 62 12.10 -1.91 -19.82
C ASP A 62 12.95 -1.82 -21.09
N PHE A 63 12.58 -2.54 -22.15
CA PHE A 63 13.30 -2.54 -23.42
C PHE A 63 13.36 -1.14 -24.06
N LEU A 64 12.23 -0.42 -24.10
CA LEU A 64 12.17 0.92 -24.70
C LEU A 64 13.05 1.91 -23.94
N LEU A 65 13.04 1.85 -22.60
CA LEU A 65 13.87 2.69 -21.76
C LEU A 65 15.37 2.35 -21.93
N GLU A 66 15.72 1.06 -21.87
CA GLU A 66 17.11 0.59 -21.99
C GLU A 66 17.76 0.93 -23.34
N ASN A 67 16.96 1.01 -24.39
CA ASN A 67 17.43 1.36 -25.74
C ASN A 67 17.29 2.87 -26.04
N GLY A 68 16.91 3.70 -25.06
CA GLY A 68 16.77 5.15 -25.23
C GLY A 68 15.66 5.56 -26.20
N LEU A 69 14.69 4.67 -26.48
CA LEU A 69 13.53 4.95 -27.33
C LEU A 69 12.48 5.79 -26.61
N ILE A 70 12.47 5.70 -25.28
CA ILE A 70 11.77 6.61 -24.36
C ILE A 70 12.75 7.02 -23.27
N ASN A 71 12.52 8.16 -22.63
CA ASN A 71 13.37 8.66 -21.56
C ASN A 71 12.73 8.46 -20.17
N GLU A 72 13.45 8.82 -19.11
CA GLU A 72 12.96 8.68 -17.73
C GLU A 72 11.72 9.55 -17.44
N GLU A 73 11.67 10.77 -17.99
CA GLU A 73 10.56 11.70 -17.82
C GLU A 73 9.27 11.14 -18.40
N MET A 74 9.35 10.57 -19.60
CA MET A 74 8.27 9.84 -20.26
C MET A 74 7.74 8.68 -19.41
N ILE A 75 8.62 7.90 -18.77
CA ILE A 75 8.18 6.86 -17.84
C ILE A 75 7.42 7.47 -16.66
N ARG A 76 7.98 8.53 -16.04
CA ARG A 76 7.34 9.21 -14.91
C ARG A 76 5.96 9.73 -15.28
N GLU A 77 5.80 10.35 -16.45
CA GLU A 77 4.51 10.86 -16.94
C GLU A 77 3.40 9.81 -16.97
N ILE A 78 3.72 8.54 -17.24
CA ILE A 78 2.71 7.45 -17.20
C ILE A 78 2.15 7.28 -15.77
N PHE A 79 2.97 7.49 -14.74
CA PHE A 79 2.57 7.37 -13.33
C PHE A 79 1.80 8.58 -12.80
N HIS A 80 1.59 9.62 -13.62
CA HIS A 80 0.67 10.72 -13.28
C HIS A 80 -0.76 10.48 -13.78
N GLU A 81 -0.98 9.37 -14.49
CA GLU A 81 -2.29 9.00 -15.03
C GLU A 81 -2.95 7.96 -14.13
N GLU A 82 -4.05 8.34 -13.46
CA GLU A 82 -4.73 7.50 -12.45
C GLU A 82 -5.01 6.07 -12.92
N LYS A 83 -5.50 5.91 -14.16
CA LYS A 83 -5.81 4.60 -14.75
C LYS A 83 -4.57 3.73 -14.93
N ALA A 84 -3.44 4.33 -15.29
CA ALA A 84 -2.19 3.60 -15.45
C ALA A 84 -1.65 3.19 -14.08
N VAL A 85 -1.64 4.10 -13.09
CA VAL A 85 -1.18 3.78 -11.73
C VAL A 85 -1.99 2.64 -11.11
N LYS A 86 -3.32 2.69 -11.19
CA LYS A 86 -4.20 1.60 -10.72
C LYS A 86 -3.83 0.24 -11.34
N GLN A 87 -3.43 0.22 -12.62
CA GLN A 87 -2.95 -0.99 -13.30
C GLN A 87 -1.63 -1.50 -12.76
N PHE A 88 -0.64 -0.62 -12.61
CA PHE A 88 0.66 -0.98 -12.07
C PHE A 88 0.56 -1.48 -10.62
N VAL A 89 -0.21 -0.78 -9.77
CA VAL A 89 -0.45 -1.18 -8.38
C VAL A 89 -1.09 -2.57 -8.30
N LEU A 90 -2.11 -2.84 -9.12
CA LEU A 90 -2.73 -4.17 -9.15
C LEU A 90 -1.75 -5.24 -9.64
N HIS A 91 -1.01 -4.94 -10.71
CA HIS A 91 -0.03 -5.87 -11.26
C HIS A 91 1.04 -6.21 -10.22
N ASP A 92 1.58 -5.22 -9.54
CA ASP A 92 2.61 -5.39 -8.51
C ASP A 92 2.07 -6.18 -7.33
N PHE A 93 0.86 -5.84 -6.87
CA PHE A 93 0.17 -6.60 -5.82
C PHE A 93 0.02 -8.07 -6.20
N THR A 94 -0.43 -8.35 -7.42
CA THR A 94 -0.64 -9.73 -7.90
C THR A 94 0.67 -10.47 -8.08
N SER A 95 1.70 -9.80 -8.61
CA SER A 95 3.03 -10.35 -8.84
C SER A 95 3.75 -10.68 -7.54
N ILE A 96 3.69 -9.77 -6.56
CA ILE A 96 4.25 -10.01 -5.23
C ILE A 96 3.48 -11.14 -4.55
N SER A 97 2.14 -11.11 -4.56
CA SER A 97 1.32 -12.15 -3.92
C SER A 97 1.57 -13.54 -4.49
N SER A 98 1.64 -13.67 -5.82
CA SER A 98 1.81 -14.95 -6.50
C SER A 98 3.20 -15.55 -6.28
N LYS A 99 4.25 -14.72 -6.32
CA LYS A 99 5.65 -15.17 -6.16
C LYS A 99 6.05 -15.39 -4.70
N ALA A 100 5.42 -14.66 -3.77
CA ALA A 100 5.63 -14.76 -2.33
C ALA A 100 4.93 -15.97 -1.67
N GLU A 101 4.15 -16.75 -2.43
CA GLU A 101 3.47 -17.96 -1.97
C GLU A 101 2.47 -17.80 -0.82
N PHE A 102 2.10 -16.60 -0.36
CA PHE A 102 1.07 -16.44 0.69
C PHE A 102 0.47 -15.02 0.76
N ARG A 103 -0.60 -14.89 1.56
CA ARG A 103 -1.42 -13.72 1.96
C ARG A 103 -0.67 -12.49 2.53
N ILE A 104 0.62 -12.37 2.26
CA ILE A 104 1.59 -11.41 2.84
C ILE A 104 1.20 -9.95 2.57
N LEU A 105 0.50 -9.68 1.47
CA LEU A 105 0.01 -8.33 1.19
C LEU A 105 -1.21 -7.92 2.00
N LYS A 106 -1.83 -8.81 2.79
CA LYS A 106 -2.82 -8.40 3.81
C LYS A 106 -2.22 -7.45 4.84
N HIS A 107 -0.90 -7.48 5.01
CA HIS A 107 -0.22 -6.72 6.04
C HIS A 107 0.96 -5.94 5.49
N CYS A 108 1.07 -5.69 4.18
CA CYS A 108 2.15 -4.84 3.64
C CYS A 108 1.81 -3.34 3.78
N ASN A 109 2.60 -2.56 4.51
CA ASN A 109 2.30 -1.15 4.73
C ASN A 109 2.48 -0.31 3.48
N LYS A 110 3.53 -0.48 2.69
CA LYS A 110 3.76 0.27 1.45
C LYS A 110 4.17 -0.66 0.34
N LEU A 111 3.60 -0.46 -0.83
CA LEU A 111 3.87 -1.29 -2.00
C LEU A 111 5.30 -1.07 -2.47
N THR A 112 5.72 0.19 -2.54
CA THR A 112 7.03 0.58 -3.09
C THR A 112 8.21 0.26 -2.15
N GLU A 113 7.95 0.07 -0.85
CA GLU A 113 8.95 -0.36 0.14
C GLU A 113 9.04 -1.88 0.29
N HIS A 114 8.20 -2.65 -0.41
CA HIS A 114 8.32 -4.10 -0.39
C HIS A 114 9.68 -4.51 -0.99
N TRP A 115 10.44 -5.35 -0.29
CA TRP A 115 11.82 -5.70 -0.68
C TRP A 115 11.94 -6.26 -2.11
N TYR A 116 10.88 -6.90 -2.62
CA TYR A 116 10.85 -7.48 -3.98
C TYR A 116 10.44 -6.47 -5.06
N TRP A 117 9.82 -5.35 -4.70
CA TRP A 117 9.29 -4.37 -5.65
C TRP A 117 10.34 -3.88 -6.66
N PRO A 118 11.60 -3.55 -6.26
CA PRO A 118 12.63 -3.12 -7.20
C PRO A 118 13.05 -4.18 -8.23
N TYR A 119 12.69 -5.45 -8.02
CA TYR A 119 13.05 -6.56 -8.90
C TYR A 119 11.92 -6.94 -9.86
N LEU A 120 10.76 -6.30 -9.77
CA LEU A 120 9.62 -6.58 -10.64
C LEU A 120 9.88 -6.09 -12.08
N ASN A 121 10.33 -4.85 -12.24
CA ASN A 121 10.66 -4.23 -13.52
C ASN A 121 11.81 -3.22 -13.34
N LYS A 122 12.64 -3.03 -14.38
CA LYS A 122 13.81 -2.13 -14.30
C LYS A 122 13.42 -0.66 -14.33
N PHE A 123 12.36 -0.29 -15.06
CA PHE A 123 11.89 1.09 -15.13
C PHE A 123 11.44 1.65 -13.76
N TYR A 124 11.19 0.81 -12.75
CA TYR A 124 10.95 1.30 -11.38
C TYR A 124 12.13 2.07 -10.78
N GLN A 125 13.34 1.87 -11.29
CA GLN A 125 14.53 2.59 -10.84
C GLN A 125 14.51 4.08 -11.22
N VAL A 126 13.77 4.44 -12.28
CA VAL A 126 13.71 5.84 -12.75
C VAL A 126 12.59 6.64 -12.09
N LEU A 127 11.73 6.01 -11.28
CA LEU A 127 10.67 6.68 -10.54
C LEU A 127 11.23 7.50 -9.37
N GLY A 128 10.79 8.75 -9.28
CA GLY A 128 11.08 9.65 -8.17
C GLY A 128 10.27 9.31 -6.93
N GLN A 129 10.41 10.15 -5.89
CA GLN A 129 9.61 9.99 -4.67
C GLN A 129 8.13 10.31 -4.92
N GLU A 130 7.85 11.30 -5.76
CA GLU A 130 6.49 11.68 -6.17
C GLU A 130 5.72 10.49 -6.79
N GLU A 131 6.31 9.81 -7.78
CA GLU A 131 5.64 8.65 -8.41
C GLU A 131 5.45 7.48 -7.44
N LYS A 132 6.41 7.27 -6.53
CA LYS A 132 6.28 6.24 -5.47
C LYS A 132 5.17 6.57 -4.49
N ASP A 133 5.07 7.83 -4.08
CA ASP A 133 4.00 8.32 -3.21
C ASP A 133 2.63 8.19 -3.90
N ILE A 134 2.53 8.43 -5.21
CA ILE A 134 1.31 8.19 -6.01
C ILE A 134 0.91 6.70 -6.00
N MET A 135 1.88 5.80 -6.21
CA MET A 135 1.64 4.35 -6.17
C MET A 135 1.19 3.90 -4.77
N ASP A 136 1.87 4.36 -3.72
CA ASP A 136 1.52 3.98 -2.35
C ASP A 136 0.16 4.54 -1.92
N LEU A 137 -0.19 5.78 -2.29
CA LEU A 137 -1.52 6.34 -2.06
C LEU A 137 -2.61 5.49 -2.74
N THR A 138 -2.40 5.14 -4.01
CA THR A 138 -3.32 4.31 -4.79
C THR A 138 -3.46 2.92 -4.17
N PHE A 139 -2.36 2.36 -3.66
CA PHE A 139 -2.36 1.09 -2.94
C PHE A 139 -3.15 1.17 -1.63
N TYR A 140 -2.95 2.23 -0.83
CA TYR A 140 -3.67 2.45 0.41
C TYR A 140 -5.17 2.60 0.21
N GLU A 141 -5.59 3.43 -0.76
CA GLU A 141 -6.99 3.62 -1.08
C GLU A 141 -7.64 2.31 -1.51
N GLY A 142 -7.02 1.58 -2.45
CA GLY A 142 -7.57 0.31 -2.91
C GLY A 142 -7.71 -0.71 -1.78
N ARG A 143 -6.72 -0.77 -0.87
CA ARG A 143 -6.78 -1.61 0.33
C ARG A 143 -7.93 -1.21 1.25
N PHE A 144 -8.00 0.06 1.61
CA PHE A 144 -9.04 0.60 2.47
C PHE A 144 -10.44 0.34 1.89
N SER A 145 -10.64 0.64 0.60
CA SER A 145 -11.90 0.43 -0.13
C SER A 145 -12.27 -1.06 -0.25
N SER A 146 -11.29 -1.98 -0.16
CA SER A 146 -11.54 -3.42 -0.19
C SER A 146 -12.13 -3.99 1.11
N LYS A 147 -12.11 -3.21 2.20
CA LYS A 147 -12.68 -3.59 3.50
C LYS A 147 -12.13 -4.92 4.04
N GLY A 148 -10.84 -5.19 3.77
CA GLY A 148 -10.16 -6.43 4.17
C GLY A 148 -10.40 -7.64 3.26
N GLU A 149 -11.18 -7.51 2.19
CA GLU A 149 -11.43 -8.56 1.19
C GLU A 149 -10.57 -8.39 -0.09
N TYR A 150 -9.26 -8.26 0.10
CA TYR A 150 -8.31 -7.89 -0.97
C TYR A 150 -8.34 -8.81 -2.20
N GLU A 151 -8.41 -10.14 -2.00
CA GLU A 151 -8.30 -11.15 -3.06
C GLU A 151 -9.43 -11.06 -4.10
N LEU A 152 -10.60 -10.55 -3.70
CA LEU A 152 -11.77 -10.41 -4.56
C LEU A 152 -12.04 -8.97 -5.00
N LYS A 153 -11.74 -7.98 -4.14
CA LYS A 153 -12.23 -6.60 -4.33
C LYS A 153 -11.23 -5.63 -4.93
N LEU A 154 -9.91 -5.82 -4.81
CA LEU A 154 -8.95 -4.87 -5.42
C LEU A 154 -9.13 -4.77 -6.94
N ASN A 155 -9.36 -5.90 -7.59
CA ASN A 155 -9.70 -5.95 -9.01
C ASN A 155 -10.98 -5.16 -9.33
N TYR A 156 -12.01 -5.25 -8.49
CA TYR A 156 -13.28 -4.57 -8.71
C TYR A 156 -13.16 -3.04 -8.51
N ILE A 157 -12.44 -2.64 -7.45
CA ILE A 157 -12.24 -1.23 -7.07
C ILE A 157 -11.45 -0.49 -8.15
N PHE A 158 -10.40 -1.11 -8.70
CA PHE A 158 -9.56 -0.47 -9.70
C PHE A 158 -10.15 -0.49 -11.12
N VAL A 159 -11.09 -1.40 -11.42
CA VAL A 159 -11.58 -1.62 -12.79
C VAL A 159 -12.97 -1.01 -13.05
N GLY A 160 -13.79 -0.72 -12.03
CA GLY A 160 -15.15 -0.26 -12.34
C GLY A 160 -16.05 0.10 -11.18
N ASP A 161 -15.52 0.58 -10.05
CA ASP A 161 -16.37 1.19 -9.03
C ASP A 161 -16.64 2.68 -9.38
N PRO A 162 -17.86 3.06 -9.80
CA PRO A 162 -18.21 4.46 -10.09
C PRO A 162 -18.23 5.34 -8.83
N HIS A 163 -18.19 4.73 -7.65
CA HIS A 163 -18.06 5.41 -6.36
C HIS A 163 -16.63 5.39 -5.81
N SER A 164 -15.64 4.94 -6.61
CA SER A 164 -14.24 4.98 -6.20
C SER A 164 -13.78 6.41 -5.92
N PHE A 165 -12.90 6.54 -4.93
CA PHE A 165 -12.32 7.83 -4.57
C PHE A 165 -11.51 8.38 -5.76
N PRO A 166 -11.74 9.64 -6.21
CA PRO A 166 -11.13 10.20 -7.42
C PRO A 166 -9.67 10.63 -7.17
N LEU A 167 -8.81 9.63 -6.93
CA LEU A 167 -7.40 9.76 -6.56
C LEU A 167 -6.61 10.73 -7.45
N GLY A 168 -6.81 10.66 -8.77
CA GLY A 168 -6.05 11.45 -9.73
C GLY A 168 -6.20 12.96 -9.53
N LYS A 169 -7.34 13.40 -8.97
CA LYS A 169 -7.55 14.81 -8.63
C LYS A 169 -6.57 15.33 -7.59
N HIS A 170 -6.04 14.45 -6.73
CA HIS A 170 -5.20 14.84 -5.60
C HIS A 170 -3.71 14.55 -5.80
N PHE A 171 -3.29 13.93 -6.93
CA PHE A 171 -1.88 13.66 -7.20
C PHE A 171 -1.01 14.93 -7.21
N HIS A 172 -1.56 16.06 -7.66
CA HIS A 172 -0.87 17.34 -7.67
C HIS A 172 -0.44 17.84 -6.27
N GLN A 173 -1.05 17.33 -5.19
CA GLN A 173 -0.69 17.70 -3.82
C GLN A 173 0.59 17.02 -3.36
N LEU A 174 0.86 15.82 -3.88
CA LEU A 174 2.12 15.09 -3.64
C LEU A 174 3.31 15.84 -4.24
N LYS A 175 3.10 16.50 -5.40
CA LYS A 175 4.09 17.31 -6.12
C LYS A 175 4.63 18.53 -5.34
N ASN A 176 3.83 19.07 -4.42
CA ASN A 176 4.11 20.36 -3.79
C ASN A 176 4.98 20.26 -2.53
N LEU A 177 5.07 19.09 -1.90
CA LEU A 177 5.84 18.90 -0.66
C LEU A 177 7.34 18.69 -0.90
N ASP A 178 7.74 18.07 -2.00
CA ASP A 178 9.16 17.94 -2.33
C ASP A 178 9.81 19.31 -2.64
N LYS A 179 9.05 20.26 -3.17
CA LYS A 179 9.53 21.64 -3.41
C LYS A 179 9.69 22.46 -2.14
N SER A 180 8.88 22.23 -1.11
CA SER A 180 9.00 22.95 0.17
C SER A 180 10.14 22.40 1.05
N ASN A 181 10.44 21.11 0.93
CA ASN A 181 11.53 20.46 1.68
C ASN A 181 12.95 20.88 1.22
N HIS A 182 13.09 21.45 0.02
CA HIS A 182 14.38 21.98 -0.45
C HIS A 182 14.80 23.31 0.21
N LEU A 183 13.94 23.94 1.03
CA LEU A 183 14.26 25.19 1.74
C LEU A 183 14.75 25.00 3.17
N ASN A 184 14.64 23.82 3.77
CA ASN A 184 15.02 23.58 5.17
C ASN A 184 16.09 22.49 5.32
N SER A 185 17.31 22.79 4.85
CA SER A 185 18.50 22.03 5.25
C SER A 185 19.39 22.86 6.17
N HIS A 186 19.01 22.98 7.45
CA HIS A 186 19.96 23.08 8.55
C HIS A 186 19.26 22.69 9.85
N GLY A 187 19.86 21.74 10.57
CA GLY A 187 19.26 21.09 11.71
C GLY A 187 18.95 22.05 12.85
N THR A 188 17.72 22.02 13.33
CA THR A 188 17.39 22.14 14.75
C THR A 188 15.98 21.63 14.96
N ARG A 189 15.77 20.81 15.99
CA ARG A 189 14.45 20.60 16.59
C ARG A 189 13.82 21.98 16.82
N ASN A 190 12.71 22.27 16.13
CA ASN A 190 11.67 23.17 16.62
C ASN A 190 10.41 23.00 15.76
N ASN A 191 9.29 22.80 16.46
CA ASN A 191 7.94 22.78 15.93
C ASN A 191 7.62 24.12 15.27
N HIS A 192 7.75 24.23 13.96
CA HIS A 192 7.08 25.29 13.21
C HIS A 192 6.38 24.70 11.99
N SER A 193 5.06 24.57 12.16
CA SER A 193 4.03 24.51 11.13
C SER A 193 4.41 25.42 9.96
N GLY A 194 4.53 24.84 8.76
CA GLY A 194 4.56 25.60 7.53
C GLY A 194 3.24 26.37 7.42
N HIS A 195 3.33 27.69 7.49
CA HIS A 195 2.19 28.58 7.53
C HIS A 195 1.51 28.58 6.15
N LEU A 196 0.47 27.75 5.98
CA LEU A 196 -0.54 27.93 4.94
C LEU A 196 -1.24 29.27 5.20
N GLN A 197 -1.49 30.07 4.15
CA GLN A 197 -2.21 31.33 4.28
C GLN A 197 -3.66 31.06 4.73
N SER A 198 -4.28 32.00 5.43
CA SER A 198 -5.63 31.85 6.00
C SER A 198 -6.71 31.46 4.97
N SER A 199 -6.56 31.84 3.71
CA SER A 199 -7.46 31.44 2.60
C SER A 199 -7.21 30.02 2.10
N ASP A 200 -5.95 29.56 2.16
CA ASP A 200 -5.56 28.20 1.77
C ASP A 200 -6.01 27.18 2.82
N TYR A 201 -6.05 27.62 4.09
CA TYR A 201 -6.49 26.79 5.21
C TYR A 201 -7.99 26.43 5.10
N GLU A 202 -8.86 27.41 4.81
CA GLU A 202 -10.30 27.17 4.70
C GLU A 202 -10.67 26.32 3.46
N GLY A 203 -9.90 26.45 2.37
CA GLY A 203 -10.01 25.57 1.20
C GLY A 203 -9.57 24.15 1.51
N SER A 204 -8.44 23.99 2.21
CA SER A 204 -7.91 22.68 2.62
C SER A 204 -8.80 21.97 3.63
N GLU A 205 -9.47 22.71 4.51
CA GLU A 205 -10.37 22.16 5.53
C GLU A 205 -11.63 21.53 4.92
N LYS A 206 -12.25 22.25 3.97
CA LYS A 206 -13.39 21.71 3.22
C LYS A 206 -12.99 20.48 2.41
N GLU A 207 -11.82 20.51 1.78
CA GLU A 207 -11.31 19.37 1.01
C GLU A 207 -11.03 18.16 1.90
N MET A 208 -10.41 18.34 3.07
CA MET A 208 -10.22 17.28 4.07
C MET A 208 -11.55 16.66 4.50
N GLU A 209 -12.57 17.48 4.78
CA GLU A 209 -13.89 17.01 5.17
C GLU A 209 -14.58 16.23 4.03
N GLU A 210 -14.43 16.67 2.79
CA GLU A 210 -14.92 15.95 1.61
C GLU A 210 -14.23 14.60 1.44
N ILE A 211 -12.92 14.54 1.61
CA ILE A 211 -12.17 13.29 1.50
C ILE A 211 -12.57 12.30 2.60
N ILE A 212 -12.61 12.77 3.85
CA ILE A 212 -13.04 11.91 4.95
C ILE A 212 -14.47 11.44 4.73
N LYS A 213 -15.37 12.29 4.26
CA LYS A 213 -16.74 11.89 3.92
C LYS A 213 -16.76 10.85 2.79
N GLN A 214 -16.00 11.01 1.72
CA GLN A 214 -15.99 10.04 0.63
C GLN A 214 -15.40 8.68 1.07
N LEU A 215 -14.27 8.70 1.79
CA LEU A 215 -13.60 7.49 2.26
C LEU A 215 -14.39 6.80 3.39
N ILE A 216 -14.76 7.54 4.44
CA ILE A 216 -15.47 6.97 5.60
C ILE A 216 -16.96 6.86 5.34
N TYR A 217 -17.66 7.93 4.97
CA TYR A 217 -19.12 7.91 4.94
C TYR A 217 -19.69 7.13 3.73
N GLU A 218 -19.22 7.42 2.52
CA GLU A 218 -19.69 6.71 1.32
C GLU A 218 -18.99 5.34 1.17
N GLY A 219 -17.68 5.29 1.42
CA GLY A 219 -16.91 4.04 1.41
C GLY A 219 -17.39 3.03 2.46
N CYS A 220 -17.81 3.47 3.66
CA CYS A 220 -18.23 2.56 4.74
C CYS A 220 -19.74 2.35 4.87
N ARG A 221 -20.53 2.85 3.92
CA ARG A 221 -22.00 2.87 3.98
C ARG A 221 -22.69 1.52 4.16
N ASN A 222 -21.95 0.40 4.08
CA ASN A 222 -22.46 -0.97 4.25
C ASN A 222 -21.42 -1.93 4.88
N ILE A 223 -20.57 -1.50 5.82
CA ILE A 223 -19.62 -2.45 6.40
C ILE A 223 -20.34 -3.40 7.37
N HIS A 224 -20.55 -4.63 6.91
CA HIS A 224 -20.93 -5.76 7.74
C HIS A 224 -19.70 -6.62 8.02
N PHE A 225 -19.00 -6.30 9.11
CA PHE A 225 -17.88 -7.13 9.58
C PHE A 225 -18.43 -8.46 10.15
N VAL A 226 -18.01 -9.57 9.55
CA VAL A 226 -18.45 -10.92 9.92
C VAL A 226 -17.59 -11.49 11.05
N ASN A 227 -16.33 -11.03 11.18
CA ASN A 227 -15.41 -11.47 12.23
C ASN A 227 -14.43 -10.35 12.67
N THR A 228 -13.68 -10.62 13.74
CA THR A 228 -12.72 -9.67 14.33
C THR A 228 -11.50 -9.38 13.44
N GLY A 229 -11.12 -10.29 12.54
CA GLY A 229 -9.97 -10.11 11.65
C GLY A 229 -10.23 -9.07 10.55
N GLU A 230 -11.47 -8.95 10.08
CA GLU A 230 -11.87 -7.91 9.12
C GLU A 230 -11.85 -6.52 9.75
N TYR A 231 -12.26 -6.39 11.02
CA TYR A 231 -12.15 -5.14 11.79
C TYR A 231 -10.70 -4.69 11.92
N GLU A 232 -9.80 -5.61 12.31
CA GLU A 232 -8.37 -5.33 12.44
C GLU A 232 -7.79 -4.82 11.12
N THR A 233 -8.10 -5.54 10.05
CA THR A 233 -7.56 -5.27 8.71
C THR A 233 -8.04 -3.92 8.19
N TYR A 234 -9.33 -3.62 8.33
CA TYR A 234 -9.89 -2.34 7.96
C TYR A 234 -9.30 -1.18 8.76
N LEU A 235 -9.16 -1.33 10.09
CA LEU A 235 -8.59 -0.29 10.94
C LEU A 235 -7.12 -0.04 10.62
N ALA A 236 -6.34 -1.09 10.38
CA ALA A 236 -4.96 -0.96 9.93
C ALA A 236 -4.88 -0.19 8.60
N ASP A 237 -5.72 -0.54 7.61
CA ASP A 237 -5.77 0.16 6.33
C ASP A 237 -6.15 1.63 6.47
N ALA A 238 -7.16 1.93 7.29
CA ALA A 238 -7.59 3.28 7.57
C ALA A 238 -6.46 4.10 8.21
N VAL A 239 -5.86 3.57 9.28
CA VAL A 239 -4.76 4.23 9.99
C VAL A 239 -3.56 4.47 9.08
N ASN A 240 -3.22 3.51 8.22
CA ASN A 240 -2.12 3.67 7.26
C ASN A 240 -2.44 4.72 6.19
N LEU A 241 -3.63 4.68 5.60
CA LEU A 241 -4.08 5.66 4.60
C LEU A 241 -4.07 7.08 5.18
N PHE A 242 -4.74 7.30 6.31
CA PHE A 242 -4.82 8.62 6.92
C PHE A 242 -3.48 9.08 7.51
N SER A 243 -2.62 8.15 7.98
CA SER A 243 -1.24 8.50 8.34
C SER A 243 -0.42 8.94 7.12
N PHE A 244 -0.61 8.31 5.96
CA PHE A 244 0.05 8.74 4.74
C PHE A 244 -0.44 10.14 4.35
N MET A 245 -1.75 10.35 4.31
CA MET A 245 -2.35 11.64 3.96
C MET A 245 -1.93 12.77 4.91
N GLU A 246 -1.89 12.52 6.22
CA GLU A 246 -1.38 13.48 7.22
C GLU A 246 0.02 13.99 6.89
N ASN A 247 0.91 13.09 6.47
CA ASN A 247 2.31 13.41 6.21
C ASN A 247 2.56 13.97 4.81
N LYS A 248 1.73 13.60 3.83
CA LYS A 248 2.01 13.76 2.40
C LYS A 248 1.00 14.61 1.64
N MET A 249 -0.12 14.99 2.26
CA MET A 249 -1.19 15.70 1.54
C MET A 249 -1.85 16.76 2.42
N TYR A 250 -2.39 16.36 3.57
CA TYR A 250 -3.21 17.21 4.44
C TYR A 250 -2.85 17.04 5.91
N PRO A 251 -1.90 17.83 6.42
CA PRO A 251 -1.66 17.91 7.86
C PRO A 251 -2.94 18.33 8.60
N GLY A 252 -3.29 17.62 9.68
CA GLY A 252 -4.52 17.80 10.45
C GLY A 252 -5.69 16.90 10.03
N ILE A 253 -5.57 16.11 8.95
CA ILE A 253 -6.65 15.21 8.52
C ILE A 253 -6.97 14.13 9.56
N ILE A 254 -5.98 13.66 10.33
CA ILE A 254 -6.22 12.73 11.44
C ILE A 254 -7.09 13.39 12.51
N GLN A 255 -6.80 14.64 12.88
CA GLN A 255 -7.58 15.36 13.88
C GLN A 255 -9.05 15.49 13.44
N LYS A 256 -9.27 15.78 12.16
CA LYS A 256 -10.61 15.82 11.56
C LYS A 256 -11.30 14.45 11.57
N LEU A 257 -10.59 13.39 11.20
CA LEU A 257 -11.09 12.02 11.22
C LEU A 257 -11.51 11.60 12.64
N LEU A 258 -10.70 11.93 13.65
CA LEU A 258 -10.96 11.60 15.04
C LEU A 258 -12.12 12.36 15.66
N ASN A 259 -12.61 13.43 15.03
CA ASN A 259 -13.84 14.10 15.44
C ASN A 259 -15.10 13.38 14.95
N ILE A 260 -14.98 12.35 14.12
CA ILE A 260 -16.11 11.57 13.60
C ILE A 260 -16.51 10.48 14.60
N PRO A 261 -17.71 10.54 15.21
CA PRO A 261 -18.14 9.58 16.22
C PRO A 261 -18.15 8.13 15.74
N GLU A 262 -18.51 7.89 14.48
CA GLU A 262 -18.57 6.56 13.87
C GLU A 262 -17.19 5.92 13.82
N PHE A 263 -16.16 6.67 13.39
CA PHE A 263 -14.80 6.15 13.31
C PHE A 263 -14.22 5.88 14.69
N LEU A 264 -14.44 6.79 15.65
CA LEU A 264 -14.06 6.58 17.05
C LEU A 264 -14.68 5.30 17.62
N ASN A 265 -15.99 5.09 17.40
CA ASN A 265 -16.68 3.91 17.91
C ASN A 265 -16.09 2.60 17.35
N ILE A 266 -15.67 2.58 16.08
CA ILE A 266 -14.97 1.42 15.51
C ILE A 266 -13.67 1.15 16.25
N MET A 267 -12.86 2.18 16.52
CA MET A 267 -11.63 2.03 17.31
C MET A 267 -11.92 1.56 18.74
N HIS A 268 -12.84 2.20 19.47
CA HIS A 268 -13.21 1.79 20.83
C HIS A 268 -13.65 0.32 20.88
N LYS A 269 -14.51 -0.10 19.94
CA LYS A 269 -14.97 -1.48 19.83
C LYS A 269 -13.83 -2.46 19.57
N TYR A 270 -12.91 -2.13 18.66
CA TYR A 270 -11.75 -2.96 18.35
C TYR A 270 -10.81 -3.11 19.56
N LEU A 271 -10.58 -2.02 20.30
CA LEU A 271 -9.75 -2.01 21.49
C LEU A 271 -10.46 -2.64 22.71
N GLY A 272 -11.77 -2.88 22.63
CA GLY A 272 -12.57 -3.40 23.73
C GLY A 272 -12.80 -2.37 24.83
N LEU A 273 -12.85 -1.09 24.48
CA LEU A 273 -13.14 0.02 25.40
C LEU A 273 -14.66 0.17 25.55
N SER A 274 -15.13 0.11 26.80
CA SER A 274 -16.54 0.22 27.21
C SER A 274 -17.06 1.67 27.16
N GLU A 275 -16.15 2.63 27.31
CA GLU A 275 -16.44 4.05 27.44
C GLU A 275 -15.61 4.90 26.45
N LYS A 276 -16.09 6.13 26.20
CA LYS A 276 -15.34 7.11 25.42
C LYS A 276 -14.00 7.41 26.12
N TYR A 277 -12.92 7.16 25.40
CA TYR A 277 -11.56 7.52 25.83
C TYR A 277 -11.29 8.98 25.48
N GLU A 278 -10.69 9.72 26.42
CA GLU A 278 -10.51 11.18 26.32
C GLU A 278 -9.51 11.59 25.25
N ASN A 279 -8.49 10.77 24.97
CA ASN A 279 -7.45 11.09 23.98
C ASN A 279 -7.45 10.11 22.78
N PRO A 280 -8.32 10.31 21.78
CA PRO A 280 -8.43 9.39 20.64
C PRO A 280 -7.16 9.32 19.77
N GLU A 281 -6.27 10.32 19.84
CA GLU A 281 -4.99 10.30 19.14
C GLU A 281 -4.05 9.22 19.68
N GLU A 282 -4.01 9.03 21.01
CA GLU A 282 -3.24 7.94 21.62
C GLU A 282 -3.73 6.57 21.09
N LEU A 283 -5.05 6.39 20.93
CA LEU A 283 -5.62 5.16 20.38
C LEU A 283 -5.22 4.94 18.91
N PHE A 284 -5.27 6.01 18.11
CA PHE A 284 -4.87 5.97 16.71
C PHE A 284 -3.39 5.60 16.55
N GLN A 285 -2.50 6.26 17.31
CA GLN A 285 -1.07 5.96 17.30
C GLN A 285 -0.76 4.54 17.76
N LEU A 286 -1.53 4.04 18.72
CA LEU A 286 -1.38 2.67 19.20
C LEU A 286 -1.74 1.64 18.12
N ILE A 287 -2.87 1.83 17.41
CA ILE A 287 -3.26 1.01 16.25
C ILE A 287 -2.20 1.09 15.14
N LYS A 288 -1.63 2.28 14.91
CA LYS A 288 -0.55 2.48 13.94
C LYS A 288 0.69 1.66 14.29
N CYS A 289 1.14 1.72 15.54
CA CYS A 289 2.30 0.94 16.01
C CYS A 289 2.07 -0.55 15.82
N TRP A 290 0.86 -1.05 16.13
CA TRP A 290 0.53 -2.45 15.98
C TRP A 290 0.46 -2.91 14.53
N SER A 291 -0.12 -2.08 13.64
CA SER A 291 -0.05 -2.33 12.20
C SER A 291 1.40 -2.46 11.75
N GLN A 292 2.27 -1.53 12.15
CA GLN A 292 3.69 -1.56 11.79
C GLN A 292 4.41 -2.81 12.32
N ILE A 293 4.21 -3.19 13.58
CA ILE A 293 4.80 -4.41 14.15
C ILE A 293 4.42 -5.64 13.32
N ARG A 294 3.13 -5.80 13.04
CA ARG A 294 2.62 -6.97 12.31
C ARG A 294 3.17 -7.02 10.89
N THR A 295 3.13 -5.90 10.18
CA THR A 295 3.70 -5.76 8.84
C THR A 295 5.18 -6.15 8.82
N SER A 296 5.99 -5.54 9.68
CA SER A 296 7.44 -5.75 9.66
C SER A 296 7.79 -7.18 10.07
N GLN A 297 7.03 -7.80 10.98
CA GLN A 297 7.19 -9.22 11.32
C GLN A 297 6.93 -10.13 10.12
N GLU A 298 5.87 -9.87 9.36
CA GLU A 298 5.53 -10.66 8.18
C GLU A 298 6.55 -10.45 7.06
N MET A 299 6.97 -9.20 6.82
CA MET A 299 8.01 -8.89 5.84
C MET A 299 9.35 -9.55 6.19
N ALA A 300 9.78 -9.47 7.46
CA ALA A 300 11.00 -10.11 7.93
C ALA A 300 10.93 -11.63 7.76
N SER A 301 9.83 -12.25 8.19
CA SER A 301 9.60 -13.70 8.06
C SER A 301 9.62 -14.14 6.59
N HIS A 302 9.03 -13.35 5.70
CA HIS A 302 9.02 -13.64 4.27
C HIS A 302 10.42 -13.50 3.65
N TYR A 303 11.14 -12.44 4.00
CA TYR A 303 12.50 -12.21 3.54
C TYR A 303 13.45 -13.34 3.99
N GLU A 304 13.29 -13.82 5.23
CA GLU A 304 14.00 -14.99 5.75
C GLU A 304 13.67 -16.26 4.94
N LYS A 305 12.39 -16.53 4.67
CA LYS A 305 11.98 -17.69 3.85
C LYS A 305 12.57 -17.62 2.44
N MET A 306 12.59 -16.43 1.83
CA MET A 306 13.22 -16.22 0.52
C MET A 306 14.71 -16.58 0.56
N SER A 307 15.45 -16.16 1.59
CA SER A 307 16.88 -16.44 1.71
C SER A 307 17.22 -17.95 1.69
N ARG A 308 16.25 -18.80 2.02
CA ARG A 308 16.38 -20.27 2.04
C ARG A 308 15.74 -20.94 0.83
N SER A 309 15.17 -20.18 -0.10
CA SER A 309 14.39 -20.68 -1.22
C SER A 309 15.25 -20.90 -2.46
N ASN A 310 15.04 -22.02 -3.16
CA ASN A 310 15.70 -22.33 -4.43
C ASN A 310 14.83 -21.98 -5.66
N LYS A 311 13.78 -21.17 -5.49
CA LYS A 311 12.86 -20.82 -6.59
C LYS A 311 13.59 -20.08 -7.70
N ILE A 312 13.36 -20.52 -8.94
CA ILE A 312 13.95 -19.95 -10.16
C ILE A 312 13.68 -18.45 -10.28
N GLU A 313 12.47 -18.02 -9.92
CA GLU A 313 12.00 -16.63 -10.01
C GLU A 313 12.70 -15.67 -9.02
N LEU A 314 13.35 -16.22 -7.99
CA LEU A 314 14.08 -15.48 -6.97
C LEU A 314 15.60 -15.60 -7.15
N LYS A 315 16.09 -16.31 -8.18
CA LYS A 315 17.53 -16.51 -8.43
C LYS A 315 18.31 -15.22 -8.64
N ASN A 316 17.66 -14.17 -9.11
CA ASN A 316 18.29 -12.86 -9.34
C ASN A 316 18.15 -11.91 -8.15
N VAL A 317 17.50 -12.34 -7.07
CA VAL A 317 17.37 -11.53 -5.86
C VAL A 317 18.53 -11.87 -4.93
N SER A 318 19.41 -10.90 -4.68
CA SER A 318 20.44 -11.04 -3.66
C SER A 318 19.86 -10.79 -2.28
N TRP A 319 20.17 -11.69 -1.35
CA TRP A 319 19.90 -11.46 0.06
C TRP A 319 20.83 -10.37 0.60
N LYS A 320 20.29 -9.48 1.42
CA LYS A 320 20.97 -8.36 2.05
C LYS A 320 20.53 -8.27 3.50
N LYS A 321 21.49 -8.43 4.42
CA LYS A 321 21.23 -8.39 5.86
C LYS A 321 20.52 -7.10 6.29
N ASP A 322 20.93 -5.96 5.74
CA ASP A 322 20.39 -4.65 6.09
C ASP A 322 18.88 -4.52 5.82
N ILE A 323 18.34 -5.25 4.84
CA ILE A 323 16.88 -5.28 4.59
C ILE A 323 16.16 -6.00 5.74
N TYR A 324 16.70 -7.14 6.18
CA TYR A 324 16.14 -7.89 7.32
C TYR A 324 16.25 -7.08 8.62
N ASP A 325 17.43 -6.55 8.90
CA ASP A 325 17.70 -5.74 10.09
C ASP A 325 16.84 -4.46 10.09
N GLY A 326 16.57 -3.88 8.91
CA GLY A 326 15.62 -2.78 8.74
C GLY A 326 14.22 -3.11 9.28
N TYR A 327 13.68 -4.29 8.96
CA TYR A 327 12.40 -4.73 9.51
C TYR A 327 12.47 -4.95 11.03
N LEU A 328 13.55 -5.53 11.55
CA LEU A 328 13.71 -5.72 13.00
C LEU A 328 13.77 -4.38 13.76
N ASN A 329 14.42 -3.38 13.18
CA ASN A 329 14.49 -2.03 13.73
C ASN A 329 13.11 -1.37 13.77
N GLN A 330 12.32 -1.51 12.71
CA GLN A 330 10.94 -1.03 12.68
C GLN A 330 10.07 -1.68 13.77
N ILE A 331 10.20 -3.00 13.97
CA ILE A 331 9.49 -3.71 15.05
C ILE A 331 9.91 -3.16 16.41
N SER A 332 11.22 -2.99 16.64
CA SER A 332 11.74 -2.51 17.91
C SER A 332 11.28 -1.09 18.24
N GLN A 333 11.28 -0.18 17.26
CA GLN A 333 10.82 1.20 17.43
C GLN A 333 9.32 1.26 17.73
N ALA A 334 8.51 0.54 16.96
CA ALA A 334 7.06 0.50 17.16
C ALA A 334 6.69 -0.16 18.49
N LEU A 335 7.42 -1.18 18.94
CA LEU A 335 7.22 -1.78 20.28
C LEU A 335 7.47 -0.77 21.39
N HIS A 336 8.58 -0.03 21.33
CA HIS A 336 8.91 0.98 22.32
C HIS A 336 7.81 2.05 22.41
N GLN A 337 7.42 2.62 21.27
CA GLN A 337 6.34 3.62 21.21
C GLN A 337 5.00 3.06 21.73
N SER A 338 4.65 1.84 21.34
CA SER A 338 3.40 1.22 21.79
C SER A 338 3.38 0.96 23.29
N SER A 339 4.52 0.62 23.90
CA SER A 339 4.63 0.40 25.36
C SER A 339 4.35 1.67 26.14
N GLU A 340 4.91 2.81 25.72
CA GLU A 340 4.70 4.11 26.37
C GLU A 340 3.22 4.51 26.33
N ILE A 341 2.57 4.34 25.19
CA ILE A 341 1.15 4.66 24.99
C ILE A 341 0.26 3.68 25.78
N TYR A 342 0.57 2.38 25.74
CA TYR A 342 -0.18 1.36 26.47
C TYR A 342 -0.14 1.60 27.98
N ASP A 343 1.03 1.94 28.53
CA ASP A 343 1.20 2.26 29.95
C ASP A 343 0.43 3.52 30.34
N SER A 344 0.40 4.54 29.46
CA SER A 344 -0.42 5.76 29.62
C SER A 344 -1.91 5.42 29.74
N ILE A 345 -2.43 4.63 28.80
CA ILE A 345 -3.84 4.24 28.77
C ILE A 345 -4.20 3.38 29.98
N SER A 346 -3.38 2.39 30.30
CA SER A 346 -3.64 1.43 31.40
C SER A 346 -3.66 2.12 32.76
N LYS A 347 -2.76 3.08 33.00
CA LYS A 347 -2.72 3.88 34.25
C LYS A 347 -3.94 4.79 34.43
N ARG A 348 -4.49 5.33 33.34
CA ARG A 348 -5.61 6.29 33.38
C ARG A 348 -6.97 5.62 33.58
N LYS A 349 -7.20 4.45 32.99
CA LYS A 349 -8.54 3.85 32.96
C LYS A 349 -8.81 2.85 34.08
N ASN A 350 -7.80 2.28 34.76
CA ASN A 350 -7.95 1.12 35.68
C ASN A 350 -8.71 -0.10 35.10
N GLU A 351 -9.31 0.04 33.92
CA GLU A 351 -9.69 -1.02 33.02
C GLU A 351 -8.43 -1.42 32.25
N VAL A 352 -7.91 -2.59 32.61
CA VAL A 352 -7.05 -3.33 31.71
C VAL A 352 -7.77 -3.41 30.36
N LEU A 353 -7.04 -3.34 29.24
CA LEU A 353 -7.45 -3.87 27.93
C LEU A 353 -7.71 -5.40 28.06
N SER A 354 -8.65 -5.75 28.95
CA SER A 354 -8.89 -7.05 29.63
C SER A 354 -9.93 -7.88 28.94
N SER A 355 -10.56 -7.32 27.92
CA SER A 355 -11.22 -8.11 26.91
C SER A 355 -10.21 -9.14 26.41
N ILE A 356 -10.44 -10.41 26.78
CA ILE A 356 -9.75 -11.64 26.32
C ILE A 356 -9.73 -11.75 24.77
N LYS A 357 -10.33 -10.79 24.06
CA LYS A 357 -10.42 -10.69 22.60
C LYS A 357 -9.73 -9.46 22.01
N CYS A 358 -8.99 -8.65 22.78
CA CYS A 358 -8.18 -7.57 22.22
C CYS A 358 -6.99 -8.17 21.46
N PRO A 359 -6.91 -8.09 20.11
CA PRO A 359 -5.82 -8.69 19.33
C PRO A 359 -4.42 -8.17 19.71
N LEU A 360 -4.42 -7.11 20.49
CA LEU A 360 -3.30 -6.26 20.82
C LEU A 360 -2.58 -6.75 22.07
N LYS A 361 -3.29 -7.51 22.92
CA LYS A 361 -2.68 -8.28 23.98
C LYS A 361 -1.76 -9.36 23.42
N ASP A 362 -2.20 -10.07 22.37
CA ASP A 362 -1.36 -11.05 21.68
C ASP A 362 -0.12 -10.39 21.06
N ILE A 363 -0.27 -9.20 20.47
CA ILE A 363 0.87 -8.46 19.92
C ILE A 363 1.81 -8.01 21.06
N TYR A 364 1.29 -7.44 22.15
CA TYR A 364 2.10 -6.96 23.27
C TYR A 364 2.87 -8.09 23.97
N GLU A 365 2.24 -9.24 24.19
CA GLU A 365 2.86 -10.37 24.88
C GLU A 365 3.77 -11.20 23.96
N ASN A 366 3.41 -11.35 22.68
CA ASN A 366 4.14 -12.22 21.76
C ASN A 366 5.16 -11.50 20.89
N ALA A 367 4.94 -10.25 20.49
CA ALA A 367 5.86 -9.56 19.56
C ALA A 367 7.29 -9.41 20.10
N PRO A 368 7.54 -9.11 21.40
CA PRO A 368 8.89 -9.11 21.95
C PRO A 368 9.57 -10.48 21.87
N ARG A 369 8.80 -11.57 22.11
CA ARG A 369 9.29 -12.95 22.01
C ARG A 369 9.60 -13.32 20.55
N VAL A 370 8.74 -12.92 19.61
CA VAL A 370 8.94 -13.13 18.17
C VAL A 370 10.17 -12.35 17.69
N LEU A 371 10.33 -11.09 18.08
CA LEU A 371 11.50 -10.28 17.77
C LEU A 371 12.79 -10.91 18.29
N THR A 372 12.78 -11.41 19.53
CA THR A 372 13.93 -12.12 20.11
C THR A 372 14.29 -13.36 19.30
N LYS A 373 13.30 -14.15 18.85
CA LYS A 373 13.54 -15.31 17.97
C LYS A 373 14.14 -14.87 16.62
N MET A 374 13.60 -13.82 16.01
CA MET A 374 14.06 -13.27 14.73
C MET A 374 15.52 -12.78 14.81
N LYS A 375 15.91 -12.13 15.91
CA LYS A 375 17.30 -11.70 16.15
C LYS A 375 18.30 -12.85 16.22
N ASN A 376 17.83 -14.05 16.60
CA ASN A 376 18.66 -15.25 16.71
C ASN A 376 18.69 -16.10 15.43
N VAL A 377 18.09 -15.61 14.34
CA VAL A 377 18.14 -16.31 13.05
C VAL A 377 19.55 -16.21 12.48
N HIS A 378 20.21 -17.35 12.34
CA HIS A 378 21.48 -17.46 11.62
C HIS A 378 21.21 -17.65 10.12
N PHE A 379 21.82 -16.78 9.32
CA PHE A 379 21.79 -16.88 7.87
C PHE A 379 23.08 -17.53 7.37
N PRO A 380 23.04 -18.41 6.35
CA PRO A 380 24.24 -18.88 5.70
C PRO A 380 24.98 -17.66 5.13
N GLU A 381 26.28 -17.54 5.43
CA GLU A 381 27.12 -16.47 4.86
C GLU A 381 27.03 -16.54 3.33
N SER A 382 26.75 -15.39 2.72
CA SER A 382 26.67 -15.25 1.26
C SER A 382 27.98 -15.72 0.63
N LYS A 383 27.91 -16.77 -0.20
CA LYS A 383 29.02 -17.19 -1.06
C LYS A 383 29.22 -16.24 -2.23
#